data_AF-A0A814EXD2-F1
#
_entry.id   AF-A0A814EXD2-F1
#
_cell.length_a   1.000
_cell.length_b   1.000
_cell.length_c   1.000
_cell.angle_alpha   90.00
_cell.angle_beta   90.00
_cell.angle_gamma   90.00
#
_symmetry.space_group_name_H-M   'P 1'
#
loop_
_entity.id
_entity.type
_entity.pdbx_description
1 polymer ?
#
loop_
_entity_poly.entity_id
_entity_poly.type
_entity_poly.pdbx_seq_one_letter_code
_entity_poly.pdbx_strand_id
1 'polypeptide(L)'
;MSSTSFQLQHLSDAQLEGLINERARFKQRSHDTHTETHRPQLESSSLIDSSPTTTTSELPPQIDVVLLGDSMLERFKTTGKDTQIGQQQYPRMFNAGVGGDKVENVLYRIELGLLIMLKDKNPKLIVIHIGTNNLQPKRSLHGLHLDNYHLLLQALLRFLPVQTQILVTGLFKRRDVDDQCVLQSNIDIKQIVNMINTHETKRQAEENNRVHWIEPPEEIQLDHLTDNVHLNLRGYQIWDEKLYGKIQQLLNTK
;
A
#
# COMPACT_ATOMS: atom_id res chain seq x y z
N MET A 1 -18.32 13.67 10.25
CA MET A 1 -18.44 12.30 9.71
C MET A 1 -19.30 12.38 8.46
N SER A 2 -18.76 12.13 7.26
CA SER A 2 -19.56 12.11 6.04
C SER A 2 -20.35 10.82 5.95
N SER A 3 -21.54 10.88 5.37
CA SER A 3 -22.45 9.74 5.13
C SER A 3 -21.86 8.66 4.21
N THR A 4 -20.69 8.89 3.60
CA THR A 4 -20.08 8.03 2.59
C THR A 4 -19.52 6.73 3.17
N SER A 5 -19.06 6.71 4.44
CA SER A 5 -18.36 5.55 5.01
C SER A 5 -19.26 4.33 5.24
N PHE A 6 -20.54 4.54 5.58
CA PHE A 6 -21.52 3.46 5.74
C PHE A 6 -21.98 2.87 4.39
N GLN A 7 -21.74 3.56 3.27
CA GLN A 7 -22.27 3.13 1.98
C GLN A 7 -21.43 2.04 1.33
N LEU A 8 -20.09 2.04 1.52
CA LEU A 8 -19.20 1.13 0.76
C LEU A 8 -19.41 -0.36 1.10
N GLN A 9 -19.66 -0.70 2.37
CA GLN A 9 -19.86 -2.10 2.80
C GLN A 9 -21.14 -2.73 2.23
N HIS A 10 -22.11 -1.92 1.83
CA HIS A 10 -23.38 -2.37 1.27
C HIS A 10 -23.40 -2.42 -0.26
N LEU A 11 -22.33 -1.96 -0.91
CA LEU A 11 -22.20 -2.06 -2.36
C LEU A 11 -22.00 -3.53 -2.76
N SER A 12 -22.61 -3.91 -3.88
CA SER A 12 -22.22 -5.12 -4.59
C SER A 12 -20.81 -4.95 -5.19
N ASP A 13 -20.17 -6.06 -5.54
CA ASP A 13 -18.83 -6.05 -6.16
C ASP A 13 -18.81 -5.18 -7.43
N ALA A 14 -19.83 -5.31 -8.29
CA ALA A 14 -19.98 -4.50 -9.49
C ALA A 14 -20.18 -3.00 -9.20
N GLN A 15 -20.90 -2.66 -8.13
CA GLN A 15 -21.05 -1.26 -7.70
C GLN A 15 -19.74 -0.69 -7.16
N LEU A 16 -18.97 -1.49 -6.42
CA LEU A 16 -17.66 -1.10 -5.91
C LEU A 16 -16.66 -0.89 -7.06
N GLU A 17 -16.63 -1.79 -8.04
CA GLU A 17 -15.85 -1.64 -9.27
C GLU A 17 -16.25 -0.40 -10.07
N GLY A 18 -17.56 -0.16 -10.24
CA GLY A 18 -18.06 1.05 -10.89
C GLY A 18 -17.59 2.33 -10.20
N LEU A 19 -17.58 2.34 -8.86
CA LEU A 19 -17.06 3.46 -8.08
C LEU A 19 -15.54 3.59 -8.21
N ILE A 20 -14.78 2.48 -8.25
CA ILE A 20 -13.33 2.53 -8.53
C ILE A 20 -13.07 3.22 -9.87
N ASN A 21 -13.78 2.82 -10.93
CA ASN A 21 -13.61 3.41 -12.26
C ASN A 21 -14.01 4.90 -12.28
N GLU A 22 -15.06 5.30 -11.54
CA GLU A 22 -15.44 6.70 -11.41
C GLU A 22 -14.37 7.55 -10.71
N ARG A 23 -13.70 6.97 -9.69
CA ARG A 23 -12.70 7.65 -8.85
C ARG A 23 -11.28 7.57 -9.39
N ALA A 24 -11.00 6.58 -10.24
CA ALA A 24 -9.71 6.38 -10.88
C ALA A 24 -9.30 7.59 -11.72
N ARG A 25 -8.03 7.99 -11.62
CA ARG A 25 -7.48 9.08 -12.42
C ARG A 25 -6.21 8.63 -13.13
N PHE A 26 -6.24 8.75 -14.45
CA PHE A 26 -5.09 8.52 -15.30
C PHE A 26 -3.92 9.41 -14.91
N LYS A 27 -2.72 8.82 -14.95
CA LYS A 27 -1.45 9.53 -14.92
C LYS A 27 -0.46 8.72 -15.75
N GLN A 28 0.20 9.37 -16.70
CA GLN A 28 1.10 8.71 -17.67
C GLN A 28 2.10 7.78 -16.98
N ARG A 29 2.85 8.27 -15.99
CA ARG A 29 3.82 7.45 -15.26
C ARG A 29 3.18 6.23 -14.57
N SER A 30 1.97 6.36 -14.02
CA SER A 30 1.23 5.26 -13.39
C SER A 30 0.81 4.21 -14.40
N HIS A 31 0.38 4.66 -15.59
CA HIS A 31 0.06 3.80 -16.72
C HIS A 31 1.30 3.05 -17.22
N ASP A 32 2.36 3.77 -17.57
CA ASP A 32 3.58 3.18 -18.13
C ASP A 32 4.21 2.18 -17.15
N THR A 33 4.35 2.56 -15.87
CA THR A 33 4.92 1.65 -14.87
C THR A 33 4.04 0.41 -14.66
N HIS A 34 2.72 0.56 -14.69
CA HIS A 34 1.82 -0.59 -14.61
C HIS A 34 1.98 -1.51 -15.85
N THR A 35 1.84 -0.95 -17.04
CA THR A 35 1.77 -1.70 -18.31
C THR A 35 3.11 -2.29 -18.71
N GLU A 36 4.20 -1.54 -18.54
CA GLU A 36 5.52 -1.91 -19.06
C GLU A 36 6.41 -2.58 -18.01
N THR A 37 6.12 -2.41 -16.71
CA THR A 37 6.94 -2.99 -15.63
C THR A 37 6.16 -3.98 -14.77
N HIS A 38 5.13 -3.52 -14.05
CA HIS A 38 4.47 -4.36 -13.04
C HIS A 38 3.68 -5.52 -13.63
N ARG A 39 2.94 -5.30 -14.73
CA ARG A 39 2.19 -6.37 -15.40
C ARG A 39 3.13 -7.45 -15.96
N PRO A 40 4.14 -7.14 -16.80
CA PRO A 40 5.06 -8.16 -17.30
C PRO A 40 5.77 -8.91 -16.17
N GLN A 41 6.11 -8.22 -15.07
CA GLN A 41 6.63 -8.86 -13.88
C GLN A 41 5.63 -9.87 -13.32
N LEU A 42 4.40 -9.46 -13.00
CA LEU A 42 3.38 -10.34 -12.45
C LEU A 42 3.00 -11.50 -13.39
N GLU A 43 3.05 -11.31 -14.71
CA GLU A 43 2.80 -12.37 -15.69
C GLU A 43 3.98 -13.36 -15.79
N SER A 44 5.20 -12.90 -15.51
CA SER A 44 6.37 -13.76 -15.54
C SER A 44 6.33 -14.83 -14.44
N SER A 45 6.59 -16.07 -14.82
CA SER A 45 6.85 -17.19 -13.90
C SER A 45 8.17 -17.05 -13.13
N SER A 46 9.05 -16.13 -13.54
CA SER A 46 10.42 -16.00 -13.03
C SER A 46 10.59 -15.07 -11.82
N LEU A 47 9.51 -14.48 -11.28
CA LEU A 47 9.59 -13.46 -10.22
C LEU A 47 10.30 -13.88 -8.91
N ILE A 48 10.69 -15.14 -8.76
CA ILE A 48 11.16 -15.71 -7.49
C ILE A 48 12.47 -16.50 -7.63
N ASP A 49 13.03 -16.65 -8.83
CA ASP A 49 14.18 -17.54 -9.02
C ASP A 49 15.51 -16.83 -8.75
N SER A 50 15.80 -16.57 -7.47
CA SER A 50 17.15 -16.24 -6.98
C SER A 50 17.67 -17.22 -5.92
N SER A 51 16.94 -18.32 -5.67
CA SER A 51 17.41 -19.45 -4.84
C SER A 51 17.88 -20.61 -5.73
N PRO A 52 19.14 -21.07 -5.63
CA PRO A 52 19.64 -22.13 -6.46
C PRO A 52 19.24 -23.49 -5.87
N THR A 53 17.98 -23.90 -6.06
CA THR A 53 17.61 -25.32 -5.92
C THR A 53 16.31 -25.61 -6.65
N THR A 54 16.44 -26.33 -7.77
CA THR A 54 15.53 -27.35 -8.31
C THR A 54 14.07 -27.31 -7.84
N THR A 55 13.12 -27.11 -8.75
CA THR A 55 12.40 -28.16 -9.50
C THR A 55 11.17 -27.52 -10.14
N THR A 56 10.82 -27.94 -11.36
CA THR A 56 9.54 -27.68 -12.04
C THR A 56 8.35 -27.75 -11.09
N SER A 57 7.74 -26.60 -10.77
CA SER A 57 6.45 -26.51 -10.10
C SER A 57 5.49 -25.78 -11.04
N GLU A 58 4.39 -26.44 -11.41
CA GLU A 58 3.26 -25.86 -12.16
C GLU A 58 2.49 -24.79 -11.35
N LEU A 59 2.91 -24.49 -10.12
CA LEU A 59 2.27 -23.48 -9.30
C LEU A 59 2.81 -22.09 -9.66
N PRO A 60 1.94 -21.08 -9.82
CA PRO A 60 2.38 -19.72 -10.10
C PRO A 60 3.33 -19.22 -8.99
N PRO A 61 4.32 -18.38 -9.33
CA PRO A 61 5.24 -17.82 -8.34
C PRO A 61 4.45 -17.10 -7.25
N GLN A 62 4.59 -17.56 -6.01
CA GLN A 62 3.86 -17.04 -4.85
C GLN A 62 4.55 -15.81 -4.27
N ILE A 63 3.86 -14.68 -4.23
CA ILE A 63 4.35 -13.47 -3.58
C ILE A 63 3.89 -13.51 -2.12
N ASP A 64 4.77 -13.31 -1.15
CA ASP A 64 4.36 -13.26 0.25
C ASP A 64 3.86 -11.86 0.63
N VAL A 65 4.56 -10.82 0.16
CA VAL A 65 4.29 -9.42 0.50
C VAL A 65 4.25 -8.55 -0.75
N VAL A 66 3.25 -7.69 -0.88
CA VAL A 66 3.21 -6.65 -1.91
C VAL A 66 3.41 -5.29 -1.26
N LEU A 67 4.34 -4.48 -1.78
CA LEU A 67 4.48 -3.08 -1.42
C LEU A 67 3.70 -2.25 -2.44
N LEU A 68 2.56 -1.67 -2.05
CA LEU A 68 1.69 -0.91 -2.94
C LEU A 68 1.61 0.55 -2.49
N GLY A 69 2.05 1.48 -3.34
CA GLY A 69 2.02 2.89 -2.97
C GLY A 69 2.77 3.80 -3.93
N ASP A 70 3.36 4.85 -3.38
CA ASP A 70 4.04 5.91 -4.12
C ASP A 70 5.57 5.75 -4.22
N SER A 71 6.29 6.85 -4.43
CA SER A 71 7.74 6.89 -4.55
C SER A 71 8.46 6.39 -3.30
N MET A 72 7.87 6.48 -2.11
CA MET A 72 8.51 6.02 -0.89
C MET A 72 8.77 4.52 -0.94
N LEU A 73 7.77 3.74 -1.36
CA LEU A 73 7.93 2.29 -1.55
C LEU A 73 8.77 2.00 -2.79
N GLU A 74 8.54 2.69 -3.92
CA GLU A 74 9.31 2.50 -5.16
C GLU A 74 10.83 2.59 -4.90
N ARG A 75 11.26 3.56 -4.08
CA ARG A 75 12.67 3.86 -3.82
C ARG A 75 13.36 2.89 -2.86
N PHE A 76 12.68 1.87 -2.33
CA PHE A 76 13.39 0.66 -1.84
C PHE A 76 14.18 -0.02 -2.96
N LYS A 77 13.80 0.14 -4.23
CA LYS A 77 14.58 -0.36 -5.39
C LYS A 77 15.87 0.43 -5.64
N THR A 78 16.02 1.61 -5.03
CA THR A 78 17.14 2.54 -5.31
C THR A 78 17.81 3.01 -4.02
N THR A 79 17.30 4.05 -3.36
CA THR A 79 17.91 4.61 -2.15
C THR A 79 17.92 3.60 -0.99
N GLY A 80 16.87 2.79 -0.88
CA GLY A 80 16.75 1.74 0.14
C GLY A 80 17.24 0.36 -0.32
N LYS A 81 17.96 0.23 -1.44
CA LYS A 81 18.30 -1.08 -2.04
C LYS A 81 19.08 -2.03 -1.11
N ASP A 82 19.85 -1.47 -0.19
CA ASP A 82 20.73 -2.21 0.72
C ASP A 82 20.05 -2.51 2.08
N THR A 83 18.76 -2.17 2.24
CA THR A 83 17.97 -2.51 3.43
C THR A 83 17.31 -3.88 3.29
N GLN A 84 16.70 -4.42 4.36
CA GLN A 84 16.07 -5.74 4.34
C GLN A 84 14.95 -5.82 3.28
N ILE A 85 14.11 -4.79 3.22
CA ILE A 85 13.02 -4.67 2.24
C ILE A 85 13.58 -4.43 0.82
N GLY A 86 14.66 -3.66 0.67
CA GLY A 86 15.27 -3.39 -0.63
C GLY A 86 15.95 -4.59 -1.26
N GLN A 87 16.57 -5.45 -0.45
CA GLN A 87 17.22 -6.68 -0.91
C GLN A 87 16.23 -7.80 -1.25
N GLN A 88 15.00 -7.74 -0.74
CA GLN A 88 13.90 -8.68 -1.03
C GLN A 88 14.24 -10.18 -0.81
N GLN A 89 15.21 -10.49 0.07
CA GLN A 89 15.66 -11.87 0.29
C GLN A 89 14.58 -12.75 0.95
N TYR A 90 13.95 -12.23 2.01
CA TYR A 90 12.82 -12.87 2.68
C TYR A 90 12.07 -11.84 3.53
N PRO A 91 10.73 -11.80 3.52
CA PRO A 91 9.80 -12.59 2.70
C PRO A 91 9.87 -12.21 1.21
N ARG A 92 9.30 -13.02 0.31
CA ARG A 92 9.27 -12.71 -1.13
C ARG A 92 8.39 -11.49 -1.37
N MET A 93 9.01 -10.39 -1.79
CA MET A 93 8.38 -9.10 -1.91
C MET A 93 8.20 -8.68 -3.36
N PHE A 94 7.00 -8.24 -3.73
CA PHE A 94 6.75 -7.53 -4.98
C PHE A 94 6.54 -6.05 -4.72
N ASN A 95 7.38 -5.20 -5.31
CA ASN A 95 7.30 -3.76 -5.11
C ASN A 95 6.53 -3.10 -6.27
N ALA A 96 5.26 -2.80 -6.00
CA ALA A 96 4.30 -2.13 -6.86
C ALA A 96 4.18 -0.61 -6.58
N GLY A 97 5.22 -0.01 -6.00
CA GLY A 97 5.32 1.44 -5.78
C GLY A 97 5.54 2.20 -7.09
N VAL A 98 4.89 3.36 -7.25
CA VAL A 98 5.08 4.23 -8.43
C VAL A 98 5.26 5.68 -8.01
N GLY A 99 6.33 6.29 -8.52
CA GLY A 99 6.67 7.66 -8.13
C GLY A 99 5.59 8.70 -8.44
N GLY A 100 5.23 9.45 -7.40
CA GLY A 100 4.24 10.51 -7.45
C GLY A 100 2.79 10.05 -7.55
N ASP A 101 2.50 8.74 -7.42
CA ASP A 101 1.11 8.27 -7.35
C ASP A 101 0.38 8.97 -6.20
N LYS A 102 -0.85 9.40 -6.49
CA LYS A 102 -1.87 9.73 -5.52
C LYS A 102 -2.77 8.51 -5.30
N VAL A 103 -3.66 8.57 -4.31
CA VAL A 103 -4.63 7.48 -4.04
C VAL A 103 -5.44 7.13 -5.28
N GLU A 104 -5.95 8.13 -6.02
CA GLU A 104 -6.72 7.95 -7.25
C GLU A 104 -5.92 7.33 -8.41
N ASN A 105 -4.58 7.45 -8.39
CA ASN A 105 -3.73 6.79 -9.39
C ASN A 105 -3.52 5.31 -9.06
N VAL A 106 -3.50 4.94 -7.77
CA VAL A 106 -3.53 3.54 -7.36
C VAL A 106 -4.85 2.90 -7.76
N LEU A 107 -5.98 3.58 -7.55
CA LEU A 107 -7.30 3.14 -8.03
C LEU A 107 -7.31 2.94 -9.55
N TYR A 108 -6.68 3.83 -10.31
CA TYR A 108 -6.51 3.65 -11.76
C TYR A 108 -5.71 2.40 -12.12
N ARG A 109 -4.63 2.07 -11.39
CA ARG A 109 -3.91 0.83 -11.62
C ARG A 109 -4.74 -0.41 -11.27
N ILE A 110 -5.62 -0.32 -10.27
CA ILE A 110 -6.59 -1.37 -9.94
C ILE A 110 -7.59 -1.57 -11.07
N GLU A 111 -8.14 -0.48 -11.64
CA GLU A 111 -9.00 -0.50 -12.83
C GLU A 111 -8.31 -1.19 -14.02
N LEU A 112 -7.00 -0.99 -14.20
CA LEU A 112 -6.21 -1.69 -15.23
C LEU A 112 -5.97 -3.19 -14.96
N GLY A 113 -6.53 -3.75 -13.88
CA GLY A 113 -6.44 -5.17 -13.54
C GLY A 113 -5.32 -5.52 -12.57
N LEU A 114 -4.63 -4.55 -11.95
CA LEU A 114 -3.58 -4.84 -10.97
C LEU A 114 -4.06 -5.77 -9.87
N LEU A 115 -5.26 -5.54 -9.34
CA LEU A 115 -5.75 -6.29 -8.19
C LEU A 115 -6.07 -7.75 -8.52
N ILE A 116 -6.56 -8.01 -9.75
CA ILE A 116 -6.80 -9.36 -10.27
C ILE A 116 -5.47 -10.11 -10.37
N MET A 117 -4.46 -9.50 -10.98
CA MET A 117 -3.13 -10.11 -11.09
C MET A 117 -2.50 -10.38 -9.72
N LEU A 118 -2.67 -9.48 -8.74
CA LEU A 118 -2.19 -9.71 -7.38
C LEU A 118 -2.94 -10.83 -6.68
N LYS A 119 -4.25 -10.95 -6.87
CA LYS A 119 -5.06 -12.04 -6.32
C LYS A 119 -4.52 -13.42 -6.75
N ASP A 120 -4.13 -13.55 -8.02
CA ASP A 120 -3.58 -14.80 -8.57
C ASP A 120 -2.23 -15.19 -7.97
N LYS A 121 -1.52 -14.24 -7.36
CA LYS A 121 -0.24 -14.48 -6.65
C LYS A 121 -0.40 -14.84 -5.19
N ASN A 122 -1.64 -14.80 -4.69
CA ASN A 122 -2.03 -15.18 -3.34
C ASN A 122 -1.17 -14.55 -2.22
N PRO A 123 -1.07 -13.20 -2.17
CA PRO A 123 -0.26 -12.51 -1.17
C PRO A 123 -0.78 -12.75 0.25
N LYS A 124 0.14 -12.84 1.20
CA LYS A 124 -0.20 -12.90 2.64
C LYS A 124 -0.36 -11.50 3.23
N LEU A 125 0.36 -10.51 2.69
CA LEU A 125 0.35 -9.15 3.19
C LEU A 125 0.45 -8.13 2.05
N ILE A 126 -0.35 -7.07 2.13
CA ILE A 126 -0.18 -5.85 1.34
C ILE A 126 0.28 -4.73 2.28
N VAL A 127 1.41 -4.09 1.98
CA VAL A 127 1.88 -2.87 2.67
C VAL A 127 1.47 -1.65 1.85
N ILE A 128 0.79 -0.70 2.48
CA ILE A 128 0.28 0.52 1.86
C ILE A 128 1.01 1.75 2.41
N HIS A 129 1.67 2.49 1.53
CA HIS A 129 2.19 3.83 1.79
C HIS A 129 1.78 4.74 0.62
N ILE A 130 0.70 5.50 0.80
CA ILE A 130 0.15 6.37 -0.25
C ILE A 130 -0.51 7.59 0.39
N GLY A 131 -0.59 8.69 -0.35
CA GLY A 131 -1.32 9.89 0.07
C GLY A 131 -0.44 11.11 0.29
N THR A 132 0.88 10.95 0.39
CA THR A 132 1.80 12.11 0.51
C THR A 132 1.65 13.08 -0.67
N ASN A 133 1.36 12.57 -1.88
CA ASN A 133 1.17 13.38 -3.09
C ASN A 133 -0.22 14.04 -3.17
N ASN A 134 -1.15 13.70 -2.28
CA ASN A 134 -2.46 14.35 -2.15
C ASN A 134 -2.42 15.55 -1.18
N LEU A 135 -1.33 15.71 -0.42
CA LEU A 135 -1.12 16.83 0.49
C LEU A 135 -0.87 18.13 -0.28
N GLN A 136 -1.23 19.25 0.34
CA GLN A 136 -0.89 20.60 -0.13
C GLN A 136 -0.21 21.34 1.02
N PRO A 137 0.57 22.42 0.76
CA PRO A 137 1.41 23.06 1.77
C PRO A 137 0.71 23.37 3.11
N LYS A 138 -0.56 23.79 3.05
CA LYS A 138 -1.37 24.16 4.23
C LYS A 138 -2.69 23.40 4.32
N ARG A 139 -2.76 22.21 3.71
CA ARG A 139 -4.00 21.42 3.70
C ARG A 139 -3.72 19.93 3.81
N SER A 140 -4.30 19.32 4.84
CA SER A 140 -4.33 17.87 5.05
C SER A 140 -5.19 17.16 4.00
N LEU A 141 -5.17 15.83 4.03
CA LEU A 141 -6.17 15.03 3.34
C LEU A 141 -7.58 15.39 3.86
N HIS A 142 -8.54 15.44 2.95
CA HIS A 142 -9.92 15.81 3.25
C HIS A 142 -10.85 15.32 2.13
N GLY A 143 -12.14 15.19 2.45
CA GLY A 143 -13.21 14.87 1.49
C GLY A 143 -12.84 13.68 0.60
N LEU A 144 -12.81 13.92 -0.71
CA LEU A 144 -12.57 12.90 -1.73
C LEU A 144 -11.25 12.14 -1.55
N HIS A 145 -10.20 12.76 -0.98
CA HIS A 145 -8.95 12.05 -0.72
C HIS A 145 -9.14 10.90 0.28
N LEU A 146 -9.87 11.17 1.36
CA LEU A 146 -10.15 10.19 2.42
C LEU A 146 -11.20 9.17 1.95
N ASP A 147 -12.21 9.61 1.19
CA ASP A 147 -13.19 8.70 0.56
C ASP A 147 -12.50 7.71 -0.40
N ASN A 148 -11.56 8.19 -1.22
CA ASN A 148 -10.78 7.33 -2.11
C ASN A 148 -9.83 6.40 -1.33
N TYR A 149 -9.30 6.84 -0.19
CA TYR A 149 -8.46 6.00 0.67
C TYR A 149 -9.28 4.86 1.28
N HIS A 150 -10.49 5.17 1.77
CA HIS A 150 -11.42 4.18 2.26
C HIS A 150 -11.81 3.19 1.16
N LEU A 151 -12.13 3.68 -0.05
CA LEU A 151 -12.41 2.85 -1.22
C LEU A 151 -11.25 1.92 -1.57
N LEU A 152 -10.01 2.42 -1.55
CA LEU A 152 -8.82 1.60 -1.80
C LEU A 152 -8.73 0.45 -0.79
N LEU A 153 -8.85 0.72 0.51
CA LEU A 153 -8.78 -0.32 1.53
C LEU A 153 -9.94 -1.33 1.42
N GLN A 154 -11.15 -0.87 1.09
CA GLN A 154 -12.30 -1.74 0.85
C GLN A 154 -12.09 -2.64 -0.36
N ALA A 155 -11.57 -2.11 -1.48
CA ALA A 155 -11.26 -2.89 -2.66
C ALA A 155 -10.25 -4.00 -2.36
N LEU A 156 -9.18 -3.69 -1.63
CA LEU A 156 -8.17 -4.66 -1.21
C LEU A 156 -8.78 -5.76 -0.35
N LEU A 157 -9.59 -5.41 0.66
CA LEU A 157 -10.26 -6.40 1.52
C LEU A 157 -11.22 -7.31 0.76
N ARG A 158 -11.95 -6.74 -0.20
CA ARG A 158 -13.03 -7.41 -0.93
C ARG A 158 -12.50 -8.38 -1.99
N PHE A 159 -11.48 -7.96 -2.73
CA PHE A 159 -11.05 -8.68 -3.93
C PHE A 159 -9.81 -9.55 -3.73
N LEU A 160 -9.02 -9.31 -2.69
CA LEU A 160 -7.90 -10.19 -2.33
C LEU A 160 -8.35 -11.37 -1.48
N PRO A 161 -7.56 -12.47 -1.43
CA PRO A 161 -7.87 -13.63 -0.60
C PRO A 161 -8.11 -13.24 0.87
N VAL A 162 -9.02 -13.94 1.55
CA VAL A 162 -9.47 -13.60 2.92
C VAL A 162 -8.33 -13.66 3.96
N GLN A 163 -7.30 -14.45 3.71
CA GLN A 163 -6.10 -14.52 4.55
C GLN A 163 -5.17 -13.30 4.40
N THR A 164 -5.36 -12.50 3.36
CA THR A 164 -4.46 -11.38 3.06
C THR A 164 -4.63 -10.29 4.11
N GLN A 165 -3.56 -10.00 4.84
CA GLN A 165 -3.47 -8.87 5.75
C GLN A 165 -3.14 -7.59 4.97
N ILE A 166 -3.50 -6.43 5.51
CA ILE A 166 -3.18 -5.12 4.96
C ILE A 166 -2.48 -4.30 6.05
N LEU A 167 -1.27 -3.84 5.82
CA LEU A 167 -0.54 -2.95 6.71
C LEU A 167 -0.47 -1.55 6.11
N VAL A 168 -1.17 -0.60 6.72
CA VAL A 168 -1.12 0.81 6.36
C VAL A 168 -0.06 1.51 7.18
N THR A 169 0.86 2.20 6.50
CA THR A 169 1.92 2.98 7.15
C THR A 169 1.56 4.46 7.17
N GLY A 170 1.90 5.17 8.25
CA GLY A 170 1.75 6.62 8.29
C GLY A 170 2.72 7.37 7.39
N LEU A 171 2.29 8.57 6.99
CA LEU A 171 3.01 9.50 6.14
C LEU A 171 4.14 10.20 6.91
N PHE A 172 5.26 10.42 6.23
CA PHE A 172 6.39 11.17 6.78
C PHE A 172 6.19 12.68 6.66
N LYS A 173 6.87 13.42 7.53
CA LYS A 173 7.00 14.88 7.41
C LYS A 173 7.63 15.25 6.07
N ARG A 174 7.29 16.44 5.58
CA ARG A 174 7.83 17.03 4.36
C ARG A 174 8.30 18.45 4.63
N ARG A 175 9.26 18.95 3.85
CA ARG A 175 9.73 20.34 3.98
C ARG A 175 8.74 21.35 3.39
N ASP A 176 7.91 20.91 2.45
CA ASP A 176 6.98 21.75 1.69
C ASP A 176 5.52 21.67 2.17
N VAL A 177 5.27 20.97 3.28
CA VAL A 177 3.93 20.80 3.88
C VAL A 177 4.02 21.03 5.38
N ASP A 178 3.06 21.78 5.93
CA ASP A 178 2.95 22.02 7.37
C ASP A 178 2.85 20.69 8.14
N ASP A 179 3.67 20.50 9.17
CA ASP A 179 3.71 19.28 10.01
C ASP A 179 2.31 18.91 10.55
N GLN A 180 1.49 19.90 10.88
CA GLN A 180 0.12 19.69 11.35
C GLN A 180 -0.78 19.07 10.28
N CYS A 181 -0.56 19.38 9.00
CA CYS A 181 -1.31 18.77 7.91
C CYS A 181 -0.95 17.30 7.71
N VAL A 182 0.33 16.94 7.87
CA VAL A 182 0.79 15.55 7.85
C VAL A 182 0.22 14.78 9.04
N LEU A 183 0.31 15.36 10.24
CA LEU A 183 -0.22 14.77 11.47
C LEU A 183 -1.73 14.52 11.37
N GLN A 184 -2.51 15.53 10.96
CA GLN A 184 -3.95 15.39 10.79
C GLN A 184 -4.29 14.31 9.76
N SER A 185 -3.55 14.24 8.66
CA SER A 185 -3.77 13.21 7.63
C SER A 185 -3.50 11.80 8.17
N ASN A 186 -2.48 11.61 9.00
CA ASN A 186 -2.22 10.33 9.67
C ASN A 186 -3.33 9.96 10.64
N ILE A 187 -3.84 10.93 11.41
CA ILE A 187 -4.99 10.73 12.30
C ILE A 187 -6.21 10.27 11.49
N ASP A 188 -6.52 10.94 10.39
CA ASP A 188 -7.69 10.63 9.56
C ASP A 188 -7.57 9.25 8.89
N ILE A 189 -6.40 8.89 8.35
CA ILE A 189 -6.17 7.56 7.78
C ILE A 189 -6.27 6.48 8.88
N LYS A 190 -5.70 6.70 10.05
CA LYS A 190 -5.79 5.77 11.18
C LYS A 190 -7.24 5.59 11.64
N GLN A 191 -8.06 6.65 11.60
CA GLN A 191 -9.49 6.55 11.86
C GLN A 191 -10.20 5.68 10.83
N ILE A 192 -9.85 5.76 9.54
CA ILE A 192 -10.39 4.86 8.51
C ILE A 192 -10.01 3.40 8.83
N VAL A 193 -8.76 3.13 9.18
CA VAL A 193 -8.32 1.77 9.59
C VAL A 193 -9.14 1.25 10.78
N ASN A 194 -9.27 2.06 11.83
CA ASN A 194 -10.05 1.68 13.02
C ASN A 194 -11.53 1.47 12.69
N MET A 195 -12.11 2.31 11.83
CA MET A 195 -13.50 2.18 11.38
C MET A 195 -13.70 0.84 10.65
N ILE A 196 -12.81 0.50 9.72
CA ILE A 196 -12.88 -0.77 8.98
C ILE A 196 -12.88 -1.97 9.93
N ASN A 197 -12.03 -1.95 10.96
CA ASN A 197 -11.94 -3.07 11.92
C ASN A 197 -13.08 -3.11 12.95
N THR A 198 -13.84 -2.02 13.14
CA THR A 198 -14.89 -1.94 14.18
C THR A 198 -16.30 -2.16 13.65
N HIS A 199 -16.54 -1.89 12.36
CA HIS A 199 -17.89 -1.88 11.78
C HIS A 199 -18.32 -3.22 11.19
N GLU A 200 -18.22 -4.26 11.99
CA GLU A 200 -18.53 -5.61 11.56
C GLU A 200 -19.51 -6.33 12.46
N THR A 201 -20.38 -7.11 11.85
CA THR A 201 -21.23 -8.04 12.60
C THR A 201 -20.32 -9.00 13.38
N LYS A 202 -20.77 -9.50 14.55
CA LYS A 202 -19.99 -10.45 15.38
C LYS A 202 -19.42 -11.66 14.60
N ARG A 203 -20.04 -12.03 13.47
CA ARG A 203 -19.62 -13.12 12.59
C ARG A 203 -18.45 -12.74 11.65
N GLN A 204 -18.29 -11.46 11.34
CA GLN A 204 -17.20 -10.93 10.51
C GLN A 204 -16.00 -10.50 11.39
N ALA A 205 -16.23 -10.07 12.63
CA ALA A 205 -15.19 -9.62 13.56
C ALA A 205 -14.11 -10.68 13.89
N GLU A 206 -14.40 -11.97 13.74
CA GLU A 206 -13.41 -13.06 13.89
C GLU A 206 -12.51 -13.21 12.65
N GLU A 207 -12.92 -12.70 11.48
CA GLU A 207 -12.22 -12.83 10.18
C GLU A 207 -11.46 -11.56 9.76
N ASN A 208 -11.63 -10.42 10.44
CA ASN A 208 -11.43 -9.09 9.82
C ASN A 208 -10.64 -8.05 10.60
N ASN A 209 -9.88 -8.43 11.62
CA ASN A 209 -8.81 -7.55 12.11
C ASN A 209 -7.60 -7.58 11.16
N ARG A 210 -7.88 -7.45 9.85
CA ARG A 210 -6.95 -7.65 8.74
C ARG A 210 -6.24 -6.36 8.34
N VAL A 211 -6.76 -5.21 8.72
CA VAL A 211 -6.16 -3.90 8.40
C VAL A 211 -5.42 -3.38 9.62
N HIS A 212 -4.11 -3.24 9.48
CA HIS A 212 -3.20 -2.83 10.54
C HIS A 212 -2.69 -1.43 10.26
N TRP A 213 -2.41 -0.69 11.33
CA TRP A 213 -1.72 0.60 11.26
C TRP A 213 -0.32 0.47 11.86
N ILE A 214 0.65 1.13 11.24
CA ILE A 214 1.96 1.42 11.84
C ILE A 214 2.24 2.91 11.72
N GLU A 215 2.61 3.52 12.85
CA GLU A 215 3.02 4.92 12.89
C GLU A 215 4.29 5.14 12.04
N PRO A 216 4.46 6.34 11.45
CA PRO A 216 5.75 6.69 10.88
C PRO A 216 6.79 6.70 12.02
N PRO A 217 8.02 6.17 11.82
CA PRO A 217 9.04 6.21 12.87
C PRO A 217 9.31 7.64 13.31
N GLU A 218 9.22 7.90 14.61
CA GLU A 218 9.44 9.24 15.20
C GLU A 218 10.88 9.72 14.98
N GLU A 219 11.81 8.80 14.75
CA GLU A 219 13.21 9.08 14.47
C GLU A 219 13.43 9.70 13.08
N ILE A 220 12.46 9.58 12.16
CA ILE A 220 12.53 10.19 10.83
C ILE A 220 12.18 11.67 10.93
N GLN A 221 13.20 12.51 10.76
CA GLN A 221 13.11 13.98 10.81
C GLN A 221 13.48 14.60 9.44
N LEU A 222 13.31 15.92 9.30
CA LEU A 222 13.50 16.62 8.01
C LEU A 222 14.92 16.55 7.43
N ASP A 223 15.93 16.32 8.26
CA ASP A 223 17.32 16.08 7.89
C ASP A 223 17.54 14.72 7.20
N HIS A 224 16.60 13.78 7.40
CA HIS A 224 16.56 12.51 6.70
C HIS A 224 15.98 12.62 5.28
N LEU A 225 15.60 13.82 4.82
CA LEU A 225 15.08 14.04 3.48
C LEU A 225 16.18 14.54 2.53
N THR A 226 16.31 13.93 1.35
CA THR A 226 17.22 14.40 0.29
C THR A 226 16.66 15.60 -0.47
N ASP A 227 15.34 15.73 -0.50
CA ASP A 227 14.60 16.84 -1.09
C ASP A 227 13.44 17.23 -0.16
N ASN A 228 12.35 17.78 -0.68
CA ASN A 228 11.20 18.14 0.16
C ASN A 228 10.45 16.93 0.73
N VAL A 229 10.66 15.72 0.18
CA VAL A 229 9.77 14.58 0.38
C VAL A 229 10.54 13.29 0.64
N HIS A 230 11.54 12.96 -0.17
CA HIS A 230 12.10 11.62 -0.21
C HIS A 230 13.20 11.41 0.83
N LEU A 231 13.16 10.23 1.46
CA LEU A 231 14.18 9.83 2.43
C LEU A 231 15.55 9.63 1.79
N ASN A 232 16.60 9.96 2.54
CA ASN A 232 17.97 9.55 2.30
C ASN A 232 18.20 8.11 2.80
N LEU A 233 19.40 7.57 2.59
CA LEU A 233 19.73 6.21 3.01
C LEU A 233 19.49 5.98 4.51
N ARG A 234 19.86 6.94 5.36
CA ARG A 234 19.65 6.82 6.81
C ARG A 234 18.16 6.77 7.17
N GLY A 235 17.33 7.60 6.53
CA GLY A 235 15.89 7.57 6.69
C GLY A 235 15.28 6.22 6.27
N TYR A 236 15.75 5.66 5.15
CA TYR A 236 15.34 4.32 4.72
C TYR A 236 15.76 3.23 5.70
N GLN A 237 16.96 3.27 6.28
CA GLN A 237 17.39 2.30 7.29
C GLN A 237 16.48 2.31 8.54
N ILE A 238 16.13 3.51 9.02
CA ILE A 238 15.22 3.65 10.17
C ILE A 238 13.83 3.10 9.83
N TRP A 239 13.30 3.46 8.65
CA TRP A 239 12.00 2.96 8.23
C TRP A 239 11.98 1.45 8.05
N ASP A 240 13.01 0.91 7.40
CA ASP A 240 13.18 -0.52 7.16
C ASP A 240 13.18 -1.31 8.46
N GLU A 241 13.93 -0.91 9.48
CA GLU A 241 13.99 -1.61 10.76
C GLU A 241 12.59 -1.80 11.38
N LYS A 242 11.80 -0.71 11.45
CA LYS A 242 10.45 -0.75 12.04
C LYS A 242 9.47 -1.50 11.14
N LEU A 243 9.49 -1.20 9.84
CA LEU A 243 8.55 -1.76 8.88
C LEU A 243 8.79 -3.26 8.68
N TYR A 244 10.04 -3.68 8.51
CA TYR A 244 10.41 -5.08 8.36
C TYR A 244 10.04 -5.90 9.60
N GLY A 245 10.32 -5.37 10.80
CA GLY A 245 9.89 -6.02 12.05
C GLY A 245 8.37 -6.22 12.12
N LYS A 246 7.58 -5.22 11.70
CA LYS A 246 6.12 -5.33 11.66
C LYS A 246 5.63 -6.32 10.59
N ILE A 247 6.26 -6.35 9.42
CA ILE A 247 5.96 -7.31 8.35
C ILE A 247 6.18 -8.74 8.87
N GLN A 248 7.32 -9.02 9.50
CA GLN A 248 7.60 -10.34 10.07
C GLN A 248 6.59 -10.73 11.15
N GLN A 249 6.22 -9.79 12.04
CA GLN A 249 5.19 -10.03 13.03
C GLN A 249 3.87 -10.48 12.37
N LEU A 250 3.40 -9.76 11.35
CA LEU A 250 2.12 -10.05 10.71
C LEU A 250 2.14 -11.37 9.92
N LEU A 251 3.26 -11.70 9.26
CA LEU A 251 3.40 -12.97 8.54
C LEU A 251 3.45 -14.20 9.45
N ASN A 252 3.81 -14.02 10.72
CA ASN A 252 3.90 -15.10 11.71
C ASN A 252 2.64 -15.22 12.59
N THR A 253 1.64 -14.37 12.39
CA THR A 253 0.33 -14.51 13.06
C THR A 253 -0.36 -15.75 12.49
N LYS A 254 -0.69 -16.70 13.37
CA LYS A 254 -1.40 -17.95 13.03
C LYS A 254 -2.87 -17.71 12.73
#